data_AF-A0A2V9LY69-F1
#
_entry.id   AF-A0A2V9LY69-F1
#
_cell.length_a   1.000
_cell.length_b   1.000
_cell.length_c   1.000
_cell.angle_alpha   90.00
_cell.angle_beta   90.00
_cell.angle_gamma   90.00
#
_symmetry.space_group_name_H-M   'P 1'
#
loop_
_entity.id
_entity.type
_entity.pdbx_description
1 polymer ?
#
loop_
_entity_poly.entity_id
_entity_poly.type
_entity_poly.pdbx_seq_one_letter_code
_entity_poly.pdbx_strand_id
1 'polypeptide(L)' 'MRGATLDEVRAKQRELSDQLFRLRFQFAGGQSDTLRKIRELRRDIARVETILGEREAGKA' A
#
# COMPACT_ATOMS: atom_id res chain seq x y z
N MET A 1 17.03 3.75 14.98
CA MET A 1 15.99 3.29 14.03
C MET A 1 15.64 4.42 13.05
N ARG A 2 16.67 5.04 12.43
CA ARG A 2 16.51 6.08 11.40
C ARG A 2 16.90 5.43 10.09
N GLY A 3 16.01 5.40 9.11
CA GLY A 3 16.39 5.00 7.76
C GLY A 3 15.54 3.88 7.18
N ALA A 4 14.23 4.06 7.14
CA ALA A 4 13.54 3.47 6.00
C ALA A 4 13.99 4.23 4.78
N THR A 5 14.89 3.65 3.99
CA THR A 5 15.34 4.22 2.71
C THR A 5 14.17 4.25 1.72
N LEU A 6 14.32 5.00 0.65
CA LEU A 6 13.35 5.08 -0.44
C LEU A 6 12.98 3.66 -0.96
N ASP A 7 13.94 2.74 -0.91
CA ASP A 7 13.76 1.32 -1.23
C ASP A 7 12.85 0.56 -0.25
N GLU A 8 12.89 0.83 1.06
CA GLU A 8 11.99 0.20 2.02
C GLU A 8 10.54 0.64 1.79
N VAL A 9 10.34 1.92 1.46
CA VAL A 9 9.00 2.45 1.16
C VAL A 9 8.47 1.85 -0.15
N ARG A 10 9.32 1.69 -1.17
CA ARG A 10 8.99 0.96 -2.41
C ARG A 10 8.71 -0.53 -2.15
N ALA A 11 9.47 -1.18 -1.26
CA ALA A 11 9.23 -2.56 -0.87
C ALA A 11 7.87 -2.71 -0.20
N LYS A 12 7.53 -1.78 0.70
CA LYS A 12 6.22 -1.76 1.38
C LYS A 12 5.06 -1.47 0.42
N GLN A 13 5.25 -0.59 -0.56
CA GLN A 13 4.27 -0.37 -1.64
C GLN A 13 3.97 -1.67 -2.40
N ARG A 14 5.03 -2.40 -2.80
CA ARG A 14 4.88 -3.68 -3.50
C ARG A 14 4.14 -4.71 -2.66
N GLU A 15 4.51 -4.84 -1.39
CA GLU A 15 3.87 -5.76 -0.46
C GLU A 15 2.37 -5.45 -0.28
N LEU A 16 2.00 -4.18 -0.10
CA LEU A 16 0.60 -3.77 0.01
C LEU A 16 -0.19 -4.03 -1.28
N SER A 17 0.45 -3.85 -2.44
CA SER A 17 -0.16 -4.15 -3.75
C SER A 17 -0.42 -5.64 -3.93
N ASP A 18 0.51 -6.50 -3.52
CA ASP A 18 0.33 -7.96 -3.53
C ASP A 18 -0.77 -8.41 -2.57
N GLN A 19 -0.83 -7.82 -1.37
CA GLN A 19 -1.91 -8.08 -0.42
C GLN A 19 -3.28 -7.65 -0.99
N LEU A 20 -3.33 -6.50 -1.66
CA LEU A 20 -4.53 -6.02 -2.35
C LEU A 20 -4.95 -6.98 -3.47
N PHE A 21 -4.01 -7.52 -4.26
CA PHE A 21 -4.31 -8.50 -5.31
C PHE A 21 -4.93 -9.77 -4.72
N ARG A 22 -4.34 -10.32 -3.65
CA ARG A 22 -4.86 -11.48 -2.93
C ARG A 22 -6.26 -11.22 -2.38
N LEU A 23 -6.50 -10.05 -1.79
CA LEU A 23 -7.82 -9.69 -1.25
C LEU A 23 -8.86 -9.45 -2.34
N ARG A 24 -8.48 -8.91 -3.50
CA ARG A 24 -9.39 -8.82 -4.66
C ARG A 24 -9.77 -10.21 -5.17
N PHE A 25 -8.84 -11.16 -5.15
CA PHE A 25 -9.11 -12.56 -5.50
C PHE A 25 -10.05 -13.23 -4.49
N GLN A 26 -9.85 -12.99 -3.18
CA GLN A 26 -10.77 -13.47 -2.13
C GLN A 26 -12.15 -12.80 -2.20
N PHE A 27 -12.20 -11.50 -2.53
CA PHE A 27 -13.44 -10.75 -2.67
C PHE A 27 -14.30 -11.25 -3.85
N ALA A 28 -13.67 -11.76 -4.92
CA ALA A 28 -14.40 -12.39 -6.02
C ALA A 28 -15.25 -13.59 -5.56
N GLY A 29 -14.92 -14.20 -4.42
CA GLY A 29 -15.72 -15.25 -3.77
C GLY A 29 -16.97 -14.77 -3.01
N GLY A 30 -17.30 -13.47 -3.06
CA GLY A 30 -18.56 -12.93 -2.53
C GLY A 30 -18.55 -12.52 -1.05
N GLN A 31 -17.38 -12.47 -0.40
CA GLN A 31 -17.27 -12.02 0.99
C GLN A 31 -17.25 -10.49 1.10
N SER A 32 -18.28 -9.92 1.71
CA SER A 32 -18.46 -8.47 1.90
C SER A 32 -17.49 -7.86 2.92
N ASP A 33 -17.04 -8.61 3.92
CA ASP A 33 -16.00 -8.18 4.88
C ASP A 33 -14.68 -7.80 4.21
N THR A 34 -14.38 -8.42 3.07
CA THR A 34 -13.15 -8.18 2.29
C THR A 34 -13.18 -6.82 1.61
N LEU A 35 -14.37 -6.27 1.31
CA LEU A 35 -14.54 -4.96 0.68
C LEU A 35 -14.01 -3.82 1.57
N ARG A 36 -14.22 -3.92 2.88
CA ARG A 36 -13.74 -2.91 3.84
C ARG A 36 -12.22 -2.91 3.91
N LYS A 37 -11.60 -4.10 4.01
CA LYS A 37 -10.14 -4.27 3.98
C LYS A 37 -9.51 -3.77 2.68
N ILE A 38 -10.13 -4.05 1.53
CA ILE A 38 -9.69 -3.52 0.23
C ILE A 38 -9.67 -1.99 0.23
N ARG A 39 -10.70 -1.34 0.79
CA ARG A 39 -10.77 0.13 0.87
C ARG A 39 -9.69 0.71 1.78
N GLU A 40 -9.40 0.06 2.90
CA GLU A 40 -8.33 0.46 3.82
C GLU A 40 -6.95 0.31 3.17
N LEU A 41 -6.66 -0.84 2.57
CA LEU A 41 -5.41 -1.09 1.85
C LEU A 41 -5.15 -0.10 0.71
N ARG A 42 -6.19 0.28 -0.05
CA ARG A 42 -6.05 1.32 -1.08
C ARG A 42 -5.64 2.68 -0.50
N ARG A 43 -6.14 3.04 0.68
CA ARG A 43 -5.74 4.27 1.38
C ARG A 43 -4.32 4.19 1.92
N ASP A 44 -3.89 3.01 2.34
CA ASP A 44 -2.52 2.79 2.81
C ASP A 44 -1.52 2.89 1.67
N ILE A 45 -1.83 2.29 0.51
CA ILE A 45 -1.02 2.42 -0.71
C ILE A 45 -0.89 3.90 -1.11
N ALA A 46 -2.00 4.64 -1.14
CA ALA A 46 -1.97 6.07 -1.49
C ALA A 46 -1.11 6.91 -0.53
N ARG A 47 -1.13 6.59 0.77
CA ARG A 47 -0.25 7.24 1.77
C ARG A 47 1.23 6.92 1.52
N VAL A 48 1.54 5.66 1.24
CA VAL A 48 2.90 5.22 0.92
C VAL A 48 3.42 5.89 -0.36
N GLU A 49 2.58 6.00 -1.39
CA GLU A 49 2.91 6.70 -2.64
C GLU A 49 3.12 8.19 -2.42
N THR A 50 2.34 8.82 -1.54
CA THR A 50 2.52 10.24 -1.19
C THR A 50 3.85 10.46 -0.49
N ILE A 51 4.20 9.62 0.50
CA ILE A 51 5.50 9.68 1.19
C ILE A 51 6.66 9.43 0.22
N LEU A 52 6.48 8.52 -0.74
CA LEU A 52 7.46 8.30 -1.82
C LEU A 52 7.66 9.55 -2.65
N GLY A 53 6.57 10.17 -3.11
CA GLY A 53 6.62 11.41 -3.88
C GLY A 53 7.25 12.57 -3.10
N GLU A 54 6.94 12.71 -1.81
CA GLU A 54 7.55 13.74 -0.94
C GLU A 54 9.06 13.53 -0.78
N ARG A 55 9.49 12.27 -0.64
CA ARG A 55 10.91 11.91 -0.52
C ARG A 55 11.67 12.03 -1.84
N GLU A 56 11.06 11.69 -2.97
CA GLU A 56 11.65 11.83 -4.31
C GLU A 56 11.72 13.29 -4.75
N ALA A 57 10.71 14.10 -4.43
CA ALA A 57 10.67 15.52 -4.78
C ALA A 57 11.64 16.39 -3.96
N GLY A 58 12.41 15.80 -3.03
CA GLY A 58 13.37 16.54 -2.22
C GLY A 58 12.72 17.61 -1.33
N LYS A 59 11.44 17.47 -0.96
CA LYS A 59 10.77 18.34 0.02
C LYS A 59 11.12 17.96 1.47
N ALA A 60 12.38 17.61 1.72
CA ALA A 60 12.94 17.38 3.05
C ALA A 60 13.93 18.48 3.39
#